data_AF-A0A7V9NU91-F1
#
_entry.id   AF-A0A7V9NU91-F1
#
_cell.length_a   1.000
_cell.length_b   1.000
_cell.length_c   1.000
_cell.angle_alpha   90.00
_cell.angle_beta   90.00
_cell.angle_gamma   90.00
#
_symmetry.space_group_name_H-M   'P 1'
#
loop_
_entity.id
_entity.type
_entity.pdbx_description
1 polymer ?
#
loop_
_entity_poly.entity_id
_entity_poly.type
_entity_poly.pdbx_seq_one_letter_code
_entity_poly.pdbx_strand_id
1 'polypeptide(L)'
;MSTYADNAPLIIERAEGRELIDVDGNRYLDAISSLWVTTLGHRVPELDDALREQVDRIAHSTLLGNGNVAAIQLGDAEMARSALNSELATARMMGTVADHELELLGGITEMLAGNVSEARTMIEGSASTASNEGQVAYSYGALAIAYAADREPKLALDAADRSMAAKGGTYLDRQLAKTGQALAFAQQDDRRALTVADELVKRANESTDSVAQATALLVRASVACALRIDDATEHAADADQALDDLGADLPGWRDVYASAATPASRLDPA
;
A
#
# COMPACT_ATOMS: atom_id res chain seq x y z
N MET A 1 11.00 -28.47 19.04
CA MET A 1 12.44 -28.16 18.85
C MET A 1 13.39 -29.17 19.53
N SER A 2 12.95 -30.10 20.39
CA SER A 2 13.85 -31.07 21.04
C SER A 2 14.54 -32.05 20.09
N THR A 3 14.00 -32.25 18.88
CA THR A 3 14.56 -33.12 17.82
C THR A 3 15.77 -32.54 17.09
N TYR A 4 16.17 -31.29 17.34
CA TYR A 4 17.34 -30.67 16.70
C TYR A 4 18.64 -30.83 17.51
N ALA A 5 18.55 -31.13 18.80
CA ALA A 5 19.71 -31.15 19.70
C ALA A 5 20.71 -32.26 19.36
N ASP A 6 20.21 -33.39 18.84
CA ASP A 6 21.02 -34.57 18.51
C ASP A 6 21.34 -34.69 17.00
N ASN A 7 20.80 -33.78 16.17
CA ASN A 7 21.05 -33.78 14.73
C ASN A 7 22.33 -32.99 14.42
N ALA A 8 23.31 -33.63 13.80
CA ALA A 8 24.37 -32.92 13.12
C ALA A 8 23.77 -32.19 11.91
N PRO A 9 23.86 -30.85 11.82
CA PRO A 9 23.32 -30.12 10.68
C PRO A 9 24.12 -30.48 9.42
N LEU A 10 23.42 -30.82 8.35
CA LEU A 10 24.01 -30.95 7.02
C LEU A 10 24.31 -29.54 6.50
N ILE A 11 25.58 -29.24 6.27
CA ILE A 11 26.00 -27.97 5.70
C ILE A 11 26.06 -28.13 4.18
N ILE A 12 25.03 -27.63 3.49
CA ILE A 12 24.93 -27.70 2.04
C ILE A 12 25.82 -26.63 1.41
N GLU A 13 26.75 -27.03 0.54
CA GLU A 13 27.67 -26.13 -0.18
C GLU A 13 27.07 -25.69 -1.52
N ARG A 14 26.49 -26.63 -2.27
CA ARG A 14 25.94 -26.38 -3.61
C ARG A 14 24.80 -27.35 -3.94
N ALA A 15 24.16 -27.15 -5.08
CA ALA A 15 23.08 -28.00 -5.54
C ALA A 15 23.11 -28.13 -7.07
N GLU A 16 22.58 -29.22 -7.62
CA GLU A 16 22.55 -29.49 -9.06
C GLU A 16 21.31 -30.32 -9.40
N GLY A 17 20.48 -29.83 -10.33
CA GLY A 17 19.31 -30.57 -10.79
C GLY A 17 18.33 -30.85 -9.65
N ARG A 18 18.30 -32.07 -9.12
CA ARG A 18 17.41 -32.46 -8.00
C ARG A 18 18.19 -32.85 -6.75
N GLU A 19 19.46 -32.52 -6.68
CA GLU A 19 20.34 -32.94 -5.59
C GLU A 19 20.96 -31.75 -4.85
N LEU A 20 21.08 -31.88 -3.53
CA LEU A 20 21.88 -31.03 -2.65
C LEU A 20 23.23 -31.71 -2.42
N ILE A 21 24.30 -30.92 -2.34
CA ILE A 21 25.67 -31.39 -2.16
C ILE A 21 26.24 -30.71 -0.93
N ASP A 22 26.63 -31.48 0.08
CA ASP A 22 27.24 -30.95 1.29
C ASP A 22 28.72 -30.58 1.11
N VAL A 23 29.29 -29.94 2.14
CA VAL A 23 30.71 -29.53 2.18
C VAL A 23 31.70 -30.70 2.12
N ASP A 24 31.26 -31.92 2.42
CA ASP A 24 32.07 -33.14 2.34
C ASP A 24 31.92 -33.83 0.96
N GLY A 25 31.05 -33.31 0.10
CA GLY A 25 30.78 -33.82 -1.25
C GLY A 25 29.70 -34.91 -1.33
N ASN A 26 28.98 -35.20 -0.24
CA ASN A 26 27.86 -36.14 -0.26
C ASN A 26 26.68 -35.53 -1.02
N ARG A 27 25.99 -36.36 -1.82
CA ARG A 27 24.82 -35.96 -2.63
C ARG A 27 23.53 -36.48 -2.01
N TYR A 28 22.51 -35.63 -1.96
CA TYR A 28 21.20 -35.94 -1.39
C TYR A 28 20.10 -35.58 -2.37
N LEU A 29 19.20 -36.51 -2.67
CA LEU A 29 17.99 -36.20 -3.43
C LEU A 29 17.11 -35.23 -2.62
N ASP A 30 16.82 -34.06 -3.20
CA ASP A 30 15.89 -33.11 -2.64
C ASP A 30 14.45 -33.48 -3.02
N ALA A 31 13.90 -34.43 -2.27
CA ALA A 31 12.55 -34.96 -2.50
C ALA A 31 11.43 -34.00 -2.10
N ILE A 32 11.75 -32.84 -1.51
CA ILE A 32 10.76 -31.84 -1.06
C ILE A 32 10.98 -30.47 -1.69
N SER A 33 11.83 -30.37 -2.71
CA SER A 33 12.16 -29.11 -3.40
C SER A 33 12.53 -27.98 -2.42
N SER A 34 13.36 -28.32 -1.42
CA SER A 34 13.86 -27.39 -0.41
C SER A 34 12.75 -26.53 0.22
N LEU A 35 11.73 -27.21 0.76
CA LEU A 35 10.48 -26.63 1.25
C LEU A 35 9.57 -26.09 0.13
N TRP A 36 9.44 -26.87 -0.94
CA TRP A 36 8.49 -26.65 -2.04
C TRP A 36 8.78 -25.43 -2.92
N VAL A 37 9.98 -24.83 -2.82
CA VAL A 37 10.34 -23.60 -3.55
C VAL A 37 11.16 -23.85 -4.81
N THR A 38 11.87 -24.98 -4.92
CA THR A 38 12.72 -25.31 -6.08
C THR A 38 12.08 -26.37 -6.98
N THR A 39 10.83 -26.14 -7.41
CA THR A 39 10.02 -27.12 -8.13
C THR A 39 10.59 -27.51 -9.51
N LEU A 40 11.32 -26.61 -10.16
CA LEU A 40 12.02 -26.87 -11.42
C LEU A 40 13.39 -27.52 -11.22
N GLY A 41 13.83 -27.66 -9.97
CA GLY A 41 15.17 -28.09 -9.60
C GLY A 41 16.11 -26.92 -9.24
N HIS A 42 17.31 -27.28 -8.82
CA HIS A 42 18.38 -26.38 -8.42
C HIS A 42 19.24 -25.97 -9.62
N ARG A 43 19.72 -24.72 -9.60
CA ARG A 43 20.67 -24.16 -10.59
C ARG A 43 20.18 -24.30 -12.04
N VAL A 44 18.92 -23.94 -12.28
CA VAL A 44 18.34 -23.91 -13.64
C VAL A 44 19.07 -22.81 -14.44
N PRO A 45 19.80 -23.15 -15.52
CA PRO A 45 20.66 -22.20 -16.23
C PRO A 45 19.93 -20.93 -16.67
N GLU A 46 18.72 -21.08 -17.21
CA GLU A 46 17.90 -19.97 -17.70
C GLU A 46 17.50 -19.00 -16.58
N LEU A 47 17.20 -19.52 -15.37
CA LEU A 47 16.84 -18.68 -14.22
C LEU A 47 18.07 -17.98 -13.63
N ASP A 48 19.19 -18.69 -13.57
CA ASP A 48 20.46 -18.15 -13.09
C ASP A 48 20.96 -17.01 -13.99
N ASP A 49 20.85 -17.18 -15.30
CA ASP A 49 21.26 -16.16 -16.28
C ASP A 49 20.34 -14.94 -16.24
N ALA A 50 19.02 -15.15 -16.15
CA ALA A 50 18.06 -14.05 -15.97
C ALA A 50 18.32 -13.24 -14.68
N LEU A 51 18.64 -13.92 -13.58
CA LEU A 51 18.99 -13.27 -12.31
C LEU A 51 20.27 -12.44 -12.44
N ARG A 52 21.33 -12.99 -13.06
CA ARG A 52 22.59 -12.27 -13.29
C ARG A 52 22.37 -11.04 -14.17
N GLU A 53 21.65 -11.21 -15.28
CA GLU A 53 21.34 -10.11 -16.20
C GLU A 53 20.55 -8.99 -15.51
N GLN A 54 19.63 -9.34 -14.61
CA GLN A 54 18.90 -8.35 -13.83
C GLN A 54 19.82 -7.64 -12.83
N VAL A 55 20.65 -8.37 -12.09
CA VAL A 55 21.56 -7.79 -11.08
C VAL A 55 22.64 -6.91 -11.71
N ASP A 56 23.14 -7.27 -12.90
CA ASP A 56 24.09 -6.46 -13.67
C ASP A 56 23.49 -5.11 -14.09
N ARG A 57 22.16 -5.04 -14.24
CA ARG A 57 21.44 -3.79 -14.50
C ARG A 57 21.13 -3.04 -13.21
N ILE A 58 20.42 -3.70 -12.29
CA ILE A 58 20.00 -3.14 -11.00
C ILE A 58 19.53 -4.26 -10.06
N ALA A 59 20.12 -4.33 -8.86
CA ALA A 59 19.72 -5.29 -7.83
C ALA A 59 18.41 -4.89 -7.11
N HIS A 60 18.16 -3.59 -6.93
CA HIS A 60 16.97 -3.09 -6.28
C HIS A 60 16.63 -1.66 -6.73
N SER A 61 15.35 -1.42 -6.99
CA SER A 61 14.75 -0.08 -7.04
C SER A 61 13.52 -0.11 -6.16
N THR A 62 13.26 1.00 -5.47
CA THR A 62 12.03 1.12 -4.70
C THR A 62 10.82 1.04 -5.62
N LEU A 63 9.74 0.41 -5.18
CA LEU A 63 8.42 0.48 -5.83
C LEU A 63 7.51 1.53 -5.17
N LEU A 64 8.05 2.33 -4.24
CA LEU A 64 7.36 3.46 -3.62
C LEU A 64 7.39 4.66 -4.57
N GLY A 65 6.43 4.71 -5.51
CA GLY A 65 6.30 5.77 -6.52
C GLY A 65 7.16 5.59 -7.78
N ASN A 66 7.90 4.48 -7.89
CA ASN A 66 8.72 4.13 -9.05
C ASN A 66 8.35 2.73 -9.54
N GLY A 67 8.80 2.36 -10.75
CA GLY A 67 8.64 1.02 -11.32
C GLY A 67 9.98 0.45 -11.82
N ASN A 68 10.00 -0.84 -12.14
CA ASN A 68 11.13 -1.45 -12.85
C ASN A 68 10.66 -2.41 -13.94
N VAL A 69 11.52 -2.59 -14.93
CA VAL A 69 11.21 -3.35 -16.15
C VAL A 69 10.85 -4.81 -15.83
N ALA A 70 11.58 -5.45 -14.92
CA ALA A 70 11.30 -6.83 -14.54
C ALA A 70 9.92 -6.99 -13.89
N ALA A 71 9.52 -6.08 -13.00
CA ALA A 71 8.20 -6.09 -12.38
C ALA A 71 7.07 -5.87 -13.41
N ILE A 72 7.27 -4.99 -14.39
CA ILE A 72 6.32 -4.75 -15.49
C ILE A 72 6.21 -5.98 -16.40
N GLN A 73 7.34 -6.64 -16.70
CA GLN A 73 7.39 -7.81 -17.58
C GLN A 73 6.84 -9.08 -16.90
N LEU A 74 7.13 -9.30 -15.62
CA LEU A 74 6.54 -10.37 -14.80
C LEU A 74 5.03 -10.15 -14.62
N GLY A 75 4.62 -8.89 -14.50
CA GLY A 75 3.22 -8.48 -14.46
C GLY A 75 2.57 -8.36 -15.83
N ASP A 76 3.00 -9.17 -16.83
CA ASP A 76 2.57 -9.19 -18.24
C ASP A 76 1.27 -8.39 -18.46
N ALA A 77 1.41 -7.19 -19.02
CA ALA A 77 0.31 -6.23 -19.09
C ALA A 77 -0.95 -6.79 -19.81
N GLU A 78 -0.80 -7.74 -20.73
CA GLU A 78 -1.93 -8.37 -21.44
C GLU A 78 -2.52 -9.52 -20.60
N MET A 79 -1.67 -10.28 -19.91
CA MET A 79 -2.07 -11.37 -19.00
C MET A 79 -2.69 -10.82 -17.70
N ALA A 80 -2.18 -9.72 -17.16
CA ALA A 80 -2.75 -8.97 -16.05
C ALA A 80 -4.13 -8.40 -16.42
N ARG A 81 -4.25 -7.80 -17.62
CA ARG A 81 -5.55 -7.31 -18.14
C ARG A 81 -6.55 -8.44 -18.39
N SER A 82 -6.09 -9.60 -18.82
CA SER A 82 -6.91 -10.81 -19.01
C SER A 82 -7.38 -11.41 -17.68
N ALA A 83 -6.48 -11.57 -16.71
CA ALA A 83 -6.78 -12.12 -15.39
C ALA A 83 -7.72 -11.24 -14.55
N LEU A 84 -7.58 -9.91 -14.64
CA LEU A 84 -8.47 -8.93 -14.02
C LEU A 84 -9.91 -8.99 -14.57
N ASN A 85 -10.10 -9.42 -15.82
CA ASN A 85 -11.42 -9.47 -16.45
C ASN A 85 -12.12 -10.83 -16.38
N SER A 86 -11.43 -11.94 -16.03
CA SER A 86 -12.08 -13.25 -16.08
C SER A 86 -11.85 -14.22 -14.92
N GLU A 87 -10.83 -14.08 -14.05
CA GLU A 87 -10.57 -15.15 -13.05
C GLU A 87 -10.15 -14.72 -11.63
N LEU A 88 -10.06 -13.43 -11.30
CA LEU A 88 -9.81 -13.00 -9.91
C LEU A 88 -10.98 -13.24 -8.94
N ALA A 89 -12.15 -13.63 -9.43
CA ALA A 89 -13.27 -14.03 -8.58
C ALA A 89 -13.07 -15.40 -7.86
N THR A 90 -12.01 -16.15 -8.19
CA THR A 90 -11.89 -17.56 -7.73
C THR A 90 -10.52 -17.97 -7.17
N ALA A 91 -9.51 -17.09 -7.16
CA ALA A 91 -8.22 -17.41 -6.56
C ALA A 91 -8.33 -17.37 -5.02
N ARG A 92 -8.16 -18.53 -4.37
CA ARG A 92 -8.06 -18.60 -2.90
C ARG A 92 -6.79 -17.88 -2.44
N MET A 93 -6.97 -16.73 -1.79
CA MET A 93 -5.94 -16.00 -1.04
C MET A 93 -5.21 -16.97 -0.09
N MET A 94 -3.88 -17.05 -0.16
CA MET A 94 -3.07 -17.92 0.71
C MET A 94 -2.63 -17.20 2.00
N GLY A 95 -3.07 -15.96 2.21
CA GLY A 95 -2.74 -15.16 3.40
C GLY A 95 -1.30 -14.65 3.38
N THR A 96 -0.74 -14.44 2.19
CA THR A 96 0.63 -13.95 2.01
C THR A 96 0.70 -12.42 2.11
N VAL A 97 1.91 -11.86 2.21
CA VAL A 97 2.12 -10.40 2.13
C VAL A 97 1.61 -9.83 0.80
N ALA A 98 1.78 -10.58 -0.30
CA ALA A 98 1.36 -10.15 -1.64
C ALA A 98 -0.17 -10.08 -1.78
N ASP A 99 -0.90 -11.04 -1.19
CA ASP A 99 -2.37 -11.02 -1.13
C ASP A 99 -2.86 -9.73 -0.42
N HIS A 100 -2.18 -9.40 0.68
CA HIS A 100 -2.44 -8.23 1.50
C HIS A 100 -2.23 -6.91 0.75
N GLU A 101 -1.15 -6.83 -0.03
CA GLU A 101 -0.83 -5.68 -0.87
C GLU A 101 -1.78 -5.57 -2.06
N LEU A 102 -2.18 -6.68 -2.67
CA LEU A 102 -3.15 -6.70 -3.77
C LEU A 102 -4.53 -6.21 -3.34
N GLU A 103 -5.07 -6.73 -2.22
CA GLU A 103 -6.35 -6.26 -1.68
C GLU A 103 -6.30 -4.77 -1.32
N LEU A 104 -5.18 -4.32 -0.75
CA LEU A 104 -5.08 -2.94 -0.34
C LEU A 104 -4.89 -1.97 -1.50
N LEU A 105 -4.03 -2.29 -2.46
CA LEU A 105 -3.83 -1.47 -3.66
C LEU A 105 -5.07 -1.48 -4.54
N GLY A 106 -5.76 -2.62 -4.65
CA GLY A 106 -7.07 -2.72 -5.28
C GLY A 106 -8.08 -1.82 -4.59
N GLY A 107 -8.17 -1.89 -3.26
CA GLY A 107 -9.07 -1.03 -2.49
C GLY A 107 -8.75 0.46 -2.60
N ILE A 108 -7.47 0.85 -2.58
CA ILE A 108 -7.07 2.24 -2.86
C ILE A 108 -7.51 2.62 -4.27
N THR A 109 -7.26 1.79 -5.28
CA THR A 109 -7.66 2.06 -6.67
C THR A 109 -9.15 2.26 -6.81
N GLU A 110 -9.97 1.40 -6.19
CA GLU A 110 -11.43 1.57 -6.15
C GLU A 110 -11.83 2.86 -5.46
N MET A 111 -11.15 3.22 -4.37
CA MET A 111 -11.38 4.50 -3.69
C MET A 111 -11.08 5.66 -4.63
N LEU A 112 -9.98 5.60 -5.40
CA LEU A 112 -9.62 6.61 -6.39
C LEU A 112 -10.60 6.69 -7.56
N ALA A 113 -11.27 5.58 -7.89
CA ALA A 113 -12.33 5.52 -8.90
C ALA A 113 -13.69 6.02 -8.37
N GLY A 114 -13.80 6.35 -7.08
CA GLY A 114 -15.03 6.78 -6.42
C GLY A 114 -15.91 5.63 -5.91
N ASN A 115 -15.45 4.38 -6.02
CA ASN A 115 -16.15 3.17 -5.58
C ASN A 115 -15.88 2.89 -4.08
N VAL A 116 -16.27 3.85 -3.23
CA VAL A 116 -15.91 3.88 -1.79
C VAL A 116 -16.32 2.61 -1.02
N SER A 117 -17.50 2.06 -1.29
CA SER A 117 -17.97 0.86 -0.57
C SER A 117 -17.20 -0.41 -0.96
N GLU A 118 -16.80 -0.52 -2.23
CA GLU A 118 -15.98 -1.63 -2.72
C GLU A 118 -14.55 -1.52 -2.17
N ALA A 119 -13.99 -0.31 -2.23
CA ALA A 119 -12.71 0.03 -1.60
C ALA A 119 -12.67 -0.37 -0.12
N ARG A 120 -13.68 0.04 0.65
CA ARG A 120 -13.80 -0.31 2.06
C ARG A 120 -13.77 -1.83 2.27
N THR A 121 -14.55 -2.58 1.50
CA THR A 121 -14.63 -4.04 1.62
C THR A 121 -13.27 -4.69 1.39
N MET A 122 -12.55 -4.27 0.35
CA MET A 122 -11.22 -4.79 0.03
C MET A 122 -10.19 -4.46 1.13
N ILE A 123 -10.17 -3.22 1.60
CA ILE A 123 -9.21 -2.78 2.63
C ILE A 123 -9.55 -3.41 4.00
N GLU A 124 -10.83 -3.63 4.32
CA GLU A 124 -11.25 -4.39 5.52
C GLU A 124 -10.79 -5.85 5.45
N GLY A 125 -10.87 -6.48 4.27
CA GLY A 125 -10.31 -7.81 4.00
C GLY A 125 -8.82 -7.85 4.33
N SER A 126 -8.08 -6.89 3.78
CA SER A 126 -6.65 -6.70 4.04
C SER A 126 -6.41 -6.56 5.55
N ALA A 127 -7.00 -5.56 6.20
CA ALA A 127 -6.82 -5.32 7.63
C ALA A 127 -7.15 -6.53 8.54
N SER A 128 -8.14 -7.35 8.15
CA SER A 128 -8.53 -8.53 8.92
C SER A 128 -7.49 -9.65 8.92
N THR A 129 -6.61 -9.67 7.92
CA THR A 129 -5.55 -10.69 7.76
C THR A 129 -4.17 -10.20 8.20
N ALA A 130 -4.07 -8.96 8.71
CA ALA A 130 -2.83 -8.34 9.16
C ALA A 130 -2.14 -9.17 10.25
N SER A 131 -0.93 -9.63 9.92
CA SER A 131 -0.13 -10.54 10.75
C SER A 131 1.10 -9.89 11.38
N ASN A 132 1.48 -8.69 10.93
CA ASN A 132 2.62 -7.95 11.45
C ASN A 132 2.34 -6.45 11.58
N GLU A 133 3.18 -5.77 12.35
CA GLU A 133 3.04 -4.34 12.66
C GLU A 133 3.05 -3.43 11.42
N GLY A 134 3.79 -3.78 10.37
CA GLY A 134 3.80 -3.02 9.11
C GLY A 134 2.47 -3.14 8.36
N GLN A 135 1.94 -4.35 8.26
CA GLN A 135 0.60 -4.60 7.69
C GLN A 135 -0.49 -3.89 8.49
N VAL A 136 -0.42 -3.90 9.82
CA VAL A 136 -1.36 -3.15 10.66
C VAL A 136 -1.27 -1.65 10.37
N ALA A 137 -0.06 -1.07 10.33
CA ALA A 137 0.11 0.35 10.04
C ALA A 137 -0.49 0.74 8.69
N TYR A 138 -0.18 -0.03 7.64
CA TYR A 138 -0.59 0.25 6.28
C TYR A 138 -2.09 0.06 6.07
N SER A 139 -2.64 -1.09 6.48
CA SER A 139 -4.05 -1.41 6.29
C SER A 139 -4.98 -0.48 7.07
N TYR A 140 -4.63 -0.17 8.32
CA TYR A 140 -5.45 0.76 9.10
C TYR A 140 -5.27 2.22 8.68
N GLY A 141 -4.12 2.58 8.10
CA GLY A 141 -3.92 3.91 7.50
C GLY A 141 -4.84 4.13 6.31
N ALA A 142 -4.92 3.17 5.40
CA ALA A 142 -5.84 3.21 4.26
C ALA A 142 -7.31 3.14 4.70
N LEU A 143 -7.65 2.30 5.70
CA LEU A 143 -9.01 2.23 6.26
C LEU A 143 -9.46 3.56 6.86
N ALA A 144 -8.55 4.33 7.47
CA ALA A 144 -8.90 5.63 8.02
C ALA A 144 -9.46 6.57 6.94
N ILE A 145 -8.88 6.54 5.73
CA ILE A 145 -9.36 7.31 4.58
C ILE A 145 -10.66 6.71 4.05
N ALA A 146 -10.72 5.39 3.89
CA ALA A 146 -11.92 4.71 3.37
C ALA A 146 -13.15 4.96 4.26
N TYR A 147 -13.00 4.88 5.59
CA TYR A 147 -14.08 5.20 6.52
C TYR A 147 -14.45 6.67 6.51
N ALA A 148 -13.48 7.58 6.33
CA ALA A 148 -13.80 8.99 6.16
C ALA A 148 -14.60 9.22 4.87
N ALA A 149 -14.18 8.63 3.75
CA ALA A 149 -14.91 8.68 2.49
C ALA A 149 -16.32 8.08 2.60
N ASP A 150 -16.47 6.99 3.36
CA ASP A 150 -17.74 6.31 3.63
C ASP A 150 -18.56 6.97 4.75
N ARG A 151 -18.15 8.17 5.21
CA ARG A 151 -18.91 9.01 6.16
C ARG A 151 -19.03 8.42 7.57
N GLU A 152 -18.05 7.63 7.98
CA GLU A 152 -17.96 6.98 9.28
C GLU A 152 -16.81 7.58 10.11
N PRO A 153 -16.92 8.85 10.57
CA PRO A 153 -15.78 9.58 11.15
C PRO A 153 -15.25 8.94 12.43
N LYS A 154 -16.09 8.22 13.17
CA LYS A 154 -15.64 7.48 14.36
C LYS A 154 -14.74 6.29 13.98
N LEU A 155 -15.15 5.50 12.98
CA LEU A 155 -14.35 4.38 12.49
C LEU A 155 -13.05 4.87 11.85
N ALA A 156 -13.09 6.00 11.15
CA ALA A 156 -11.91 6.65 10.60
C ALA A 156 -10.89 7.02 11.67
N LEU A 157 -11.34 7.61 12.79
CA LEU A 157 -10.47 7.94 13.92
C LEU A 157 -9.91 6.69 14.62
N ASP A 158 -10.75 5.69 14.86
CA ASP A 158 -10.32 4.41 15.47
C ASP A 158 -9.27 3.70 14.60
N ALA A 159 -9.44 3.72 13.27
CA ALA A 159 -8.47 3.16 12.33
C ALA A 159 -7.17 3.98 12.31
N ALA A 160 -7.25 5.31 12.29
CA ALA A 160 -6.07 6.18 12.33
C ALA A 160 -5.23 5.95 13.60
N ASP A 161 -5.88 5.87 14.77
CA ASP A 161 -5.22 5.60 16.04
C ASP A 161 -4.55 4.22 16.05
N ARG A 162 -5.22 3.20 15.50
CA ARG A 162 -4.66 1.85 15.39
C ARG A 162 -3.45 1.80 14.46
N SER A 163 -3.49 2.50 13.32
CA SER A 163 -2.33 2.61 12.42
C SER A 163 -1.14 3.29 13.10
N MET A 164 -1.38 4.42 13.77
CA MET A 164 -0.31 5.20 14.44
C MET A 164 0.27 4.49 15.68
N ALA A 165 -0.51 3.62 16.33
CA ALA A 165 -0.03 2.82 17.45
C ALA A 165 0.91 1.68 17.04
N ALA A 166 0.89 1.28 15.76
CA ALA A 166 1.72 0.20 15.25
C ALA A 166 3.20 0.59 15.24
N LYS A 167 4.06 -0.30 15.77
CA LYS A 167 5.50 -0.05 15.94
C LYS A 167 6.32 -0.20 14.66
N GLY A 168 5.72 -0.77 13.62
CA GLY A 168 6.36 -1.10 12.34
C GLY A 168 6.00 -0.18 11.18
N GLY A 169 5.22 0.88 11.43
CA GLY A 169 4.76 1.80 10.38
C GLY A 169 5.84 2.75 9.85
N THR A 170 5.77 3.02 8.56
CA THR A 170 6.56 4.01 7.81
C THR A 170 6.01 5.43 7.99
N TYR A 171 6.67 6.43 7.41
CA TYR A 171 6.13 7.78 7.37
C TYR A 171 4.84 7.88 6.54
N LEU A 172 4.71 7.05 5.49
CA LEU A 172 3.57 7.05 4.59
C LEU A 172 2.33 6.48 5.28
N ASP A 173 2.49 5.44 6.10
CA ASP A 173 1.39 4.90 6.91
C ASP A 173 0.84 5.97 7.87
N ARG A 174 1.74 6.75 8.48
CA ARG A 174 1.34 7.89 9.32
C ARG A 174 0.68 9.01 8.53
N GLN A 175 1.10 9.25 7.29
CA GLN A 175 0.44 10.20 6.40
C GLN A 175 -0.99 9.74 6.10
N LEU A 176 -1.20 8.48 5.72
CA LEU A 176 -2.52 7.91 5.44
C LEU A 176 -3.44 8.02 6.68
N ALA A 177 -2.95 7.62 7.84
CA ALA A 177 -3.70 7.71 9.10
C ALA A 177 -4.09 9.16 9.45
N LYS A 178 -3.13 10.10 9.35
CA LYS A 178 -3.40 11.51 9.62
C LYS A 178 -4.34 12.14 8.60
N THR A 179 -4.28 11.71 7.34
CA THR A 179 -5.24 12.11 6.31
C THR A 179 -6.65 11.70 6.70
N GLY A 180 -6.87 10.43 7.02
CA GLY A 180 -8.17 9.95 7.50
C GLY A 180 -8.66 10.70 8.76
N GLN A 181 -7.75 10.96 9.70
CA GLN A 181 -8.04 11.75 10.90
C GLN A 181 -8.45 13.20 10.60
N ALA A 182 -7.74 13.89 9.69
CA ALA A 182 -8.04 15.26 9.30
C ALA A 182 -9.43 15.34 8.64
N LEU A 183 -9.72 14.43 7.71
CA LEU A 183 -11.02 14.33 7.05
C LEU A 183 -12.14 14.06 8.07
N ALA A 184 -11.94 13.10 8.97
CA ALA A 184 -12.92 12.75 10.00
C ALA A 184 -13.21 13.90 10.99
N PHE A 185 -12.20 14.71 11.34
CA PHE A 185 -12.43 15.93 12.13
C PHE A 185 -13.19 17.00 11.33
N ALA A 186 -12.87 17.18 10.04
CA ALA A 186 -13.55 18.15 9.20
C ALA A 186 -15.04 17.82 9.03
N GLN A 187 -15.39 16.54 8.88
CA GLN A 187 -16.80 16.08 8.82
C GLN A 187 -17.62 16.46 10.05
N GLN A 188 -16.94 16.61 11.18
CA GLN A 188 -17.53 16.93 12.48
C GLN A 188 -17.48 18.44 12.79
N ASP A 189 -17.12 19.28 11.80
CA ASP A 189 -16.89 20.72 11.99
C ASP A 189 -15.81 21.03 13.05
N ASP A 190 -14.86 20.12 13.25
CA ASP A 190 -13.82 20.24 14.28
C ASP A 190 -12.56 20.91 13.71
N ARG A 191 -12.18 22.05 14.30
CA ARG A 191 -10.98 22.82 13.88
C ARG A 191 -9.66 22.08 14.07
N ARG A 192 -9.63 20.99 14.85
CA ARG A 192 -8.45 20.10 14.92
C ARG A 192 -8.07 19.54 13.55
N ALA A 193 -9.01 19.45 12.61
CA ALA A 193 -8.74 19.06 11.23
C ALA A 193 -7.65 19.93 10.59
N LEU A 194 -7.71 21.25 10.80
CA LEU A 194 -6.75 22.19 10.20
C LEU A 194 -5.35 22.00 10.81
N THR A 195 -5.26 21.80 12.12
CA THR A 195 -3.99 21.50 12.79
C THR A 195 -3.34 20.23 12.24
N VAL A 196 -4.12 19.17 12.04
CA VAL A 196 -3.61 17.91 11.47
C VAL A 196 -3.18 18.08 10.01
N ALA A 197 -3.95 18.83 9.22
CA ALA A 197 -3.63 19.12 7.83
C ALA A 197 -2.36 19.99 7.67
N ASP A 198 -2.18 21.00 8.52
CA ASP A 198 -0.97 21.83 8.53
C ASP A 198 0.27 21.01 8.93
N GLU A 199 0.12 20.07 9.88
CA GLU A 199 1.19 19.13 10.23
C GLU A 199 1.55 18.19 9.08
N LEU A 200 0.56 17.72 8.31
CA LEU A 200 0.77 16.89 7.11
C LEU A 200 1.61 17.66 6.08
N VAL A 201 1.22 18.89 5.74
CA VAL A 201 1.96 19.73 4.79
C VAL A 201 3.38 19.99 5.26
N LYS A 202 3.55 20.36 6.54
CA LYS A 202 4.88 20.58 7.12
C LYS A 202 5.77 19.35 6.98
N ARG A 203 5.24 18.16 7.30
CA ARG A 203 6.00 16.90 7.21
C ARG A 203 6.30 16.50 5.77
N ALA A 204 5.36 16.68 4.85
CA ALA A 204 5.58 16.38 3.44
C ALA A 204 6.70 17.25 2.84
N ASN A 205 6.78 18.53 3.23
CA ASN A 205 7.82 19.46 2.80
C ASN A 205 9.21 19.16 3.40
N GLU A 206 9.32 18.33 4.44
CA GLU A 206 10.59 17.81 4.95
C GLU A 206 11.16 16.68 4.06
N SER A 207 10.37 16.17 3.10
CA SER A 207 10.74 15.10 2.17
C SER A 207 10.93 15.61 0.75
N THR A 208 11.52 14.79 -0.13
CA THR A 208 11.59 15.04 -1.59
C THR A 208 10.46 14.37 -2.36
N ASP A 209 9.43 13.87 -1.67
CA ASP A 209 8.30 13.15 -2.24
C ASP A 209 7.23 14.14 -2.72
N SER A 210 7.26 14.45 -4.01
CA SER A 210 6.34 15.40 -4.63
C SER A 210 4.88 14.91 -4.60
N VAL A 211 4.64 13.60 -4.58
CA VAL A 211 3.28 13.03 -4.49
C VAL A 211 2.71 13.23 -3.08
N ALA A 212 3.50 12.96 -2.04
CA ALA A 212 3.09 13.23 -0.67
C ALA A 212 2.87 14.73 -0.41
N GLN A 213 3.69 15.60 -1.02
CA GLN A 213 3.51 17.06 -0.95
C GLN A 213 2.18 17.51 -1.58
N ALA A 214 1.90 17.08 -2.81
CA ALA A 214 0.65 17.43 -3.49
C ALA A 214 -0.58 16.88 -2.74
N THR A 215 -0.49 15.64 -2.25
CA THR A 215 -1.58 15.01 -1.47
C THR A 215 -1.85 15.77 -0.17
N ALA A 216 -0.80 16.18 0.55
CA ALA A 216 -0.97 16.94 1.80
C ALA A 216 -1.60 18.31 1.56
N LEU A 217 -1.24 18.99 0.46
CA LEU A 217 -1.88 20.25 0.04
C LEU A 217 -3.35 20.03 -0.30
N LEU A 218 -3.67 18.96 -1.03
CA LEU A 218 -5.06 18.60 -1.34
C LEU A 218 -5.89 18.38 -0.07
N VAL A 219 -5.38 17.62 0.91
CA VAL A 219 -6.05 17.42 2.20
C VAL A 219 -6.31 18.74 2.90
N ARG A 220 -5.30 19.63 2.96
CA ARG A 220 -5.43 20.94 3.59
C ARG A 220 -6.48 21.80 2.89
N ALA A 221 -6.49 21.81 1.55
CA ALA A 221 -7.49 22.50 0.76
C ALA A 221 -8.91 21.95 1.04
N SER A 222 -9.09 20.62 1.02
CA SER A 222 -10.39 19.99 1.32
C SER A 222 -10.89 20.33 2.73
N VAL A 223 -10.01 20.28 3.73
CA VAL A 223 -10.33 20.65 5.12
C VAL A 223 -10.69 22.13 5.24
N ALA A 224 -9.90 23.03 4.63
CA ALA A 224 -10.13 24.47 4.67
C ALA A 224 -11.47 24.84 4.00
N CYS A 225 -11.76 24.23 2.84
CA CYS A 225 -13.05 24.38 2.16
C CYS A 225 -14.22 23.87 3.01
N ALA A 226 -14.10 22.67 3.59
CA ALA A 226 -15.15 22.07 4.42
C ALA A 226 -15.47 22.93 5.66
N LEU A 227 -14.44 23.51 6.27
CA LEU A 227 -14.54 24.37 7.45
C LEU A 227 -14.79 25.86 7.12
N ARG A 228 -14.85 26.23 5.84
CA ARG A 228 -15.04 27.61 5.35
C ARG A 228 -14.02 28.59 5.94
N ILE A 229 -12.75 28.24 5.88
CA ILE A 229 -11.66 29.15 6.26
C ILE A 229 -11.47 30.20 5.16
N ASP A 230 -11.16 31.43 5.55
CA ASP A 230 -11.08 32.58 4.63
C ASP A 230 -10.04 32.39 3.50
N ASP A 231 -8.96 31.66 3.76
CA ASP A 231 -7.87 31.35 2.81
C ASP A 231 -8.05 30.02 2.05
N ALA A 232 -9.23 29.39 2.14
CA ALA A 232 -9.49 28.10 1.49
C ALA A 232 -9.26 28.13 -0.03
N THR A 233 -9.54 29.25 -0.70
CA THR A 233 -9.30 29.41 -2.14
C THR A 233 -7.80 29.44 -2.47
N GLU A 234 -6.97 30.03 -1.61
CA GLU A 234 -5.51 30.03 -1.80
C GLU A 234 -4.96 28.60 -1.63
N HIS A 235 -5.43 27.86 -0.61
CA HIS A 235 -5.04 26.46 -0.42
C HIS A 235 -5.47 25.56 -1.58
N ALA A 236 -6.65 25.80 -2.16
CA ALA A 236 -7.09 25.08 -3.36
C ALA A 236 -6.16 25.36 -4.55
N ALA A 237 -5.77 26.63 -4.77
CA ALA A 237 -4.86 26.99 -5.84
C ALA A 237 -3.46 26.35 -5.67
N ASP A 238 -2.93 26.32 -4.44
CA ASP A 238 -1.66 25.66 -4.14
C ASP A 238 -1.72 24.15 -4.43
N ALA A 239 -2.82 23.50 -4.04
CA ALA A 239 -3.03 22.08 -4.32
C ALA A 239 -3.17 21.78 -5.81
N ASP A 240 -3.91 22.62 -6.54
CA ASP A 240 -4.09 22.50 -7.99
C ASP A 240 -2.75 22.63 -8.73
N GLN A 241 -1.95 23.63 -8.39
CA GLN A 241 -0.61 23.81 -8.98
C GLN A 241 0.29 22.60 -8.71
N ALA A 242 0.28 22.07 -7.48
CA ALA A 242 1.10 20.91 -7.13
C ALA A 242 0.68 19.63 -7.87
N LEU A 243 -0.63 19.44 -8.14
CA LEU A 243 -1.14 18.33 -8.94
C LEU A 243 -0.80 18.50 -10.43
N ASP A 244 -0.90 19.73 -10.95
CA ASP A 244 -0.53 20.05 -12.34
C ASP A 244 0.96 19.81 -12.59
N ASP A 245 1.83 20.16 -11.62
CA ASP A 245 3.28 19.93 -11.70
C ASP A 245 3.64 18.43 -11.73
N LEU A 246 2.79 17.56 -11.18
CA LEU A 246 2.93 16.10 -11.28
C LEU A 246 2.48 15.54 -12.64
N GLY A 247 1.83 16.35 -13.48
CA GLY A 247 1.20 15.88 -14.73
C GLY A 247 0.09 14.86 -14.49
N ALA A 248 -0.52 14.88 -13.31
CA ALA A 248 -1.46 13.86 -12.87
C ALA A 248 -2.91 14.34 -13.06
N ASP A 249 -3.61 13.78 -14.05
CA ASP A 249 -5.06 13.98 -14.21
C ASP A 249 -5.82 13.01 -13.30
N LEU A 250 -6.00 13.41 -12.03
CA LEU A 250 -6.61 12.59 -10.97
C LEU A 250 -7.93 13.19 -10.45
N PRO A 251 -8.99 13.29 -11.28
CA PRO A 251 -10.24 13.95 -10.88
C PRO A 251 -10.92 13.27 -9.68
N GLY A 252 -10.81 11.95 -9.56
CA GLY A 252 -11.41 11.19 -8.44
C GLY A 252 -10.86 11.56 -7.07
N TRP A 253 -9.60 12.02 -6.96
CA TRP A 253 -9.04 12.46 -5.68
C TRP A 253 -9.74 13.70 -5.15
N ARG A 254 -10.08 14.66 -6.02
CA ARG A 254 -10.78 15.88 -5.58
C ARG A 254 -12.15 15.54 -5.00
N ASP A 255 -12.89 14.69 -5.69
CA ASP A 255 -14.26 14.32 -5.28
C ASP A 255 -14.26 13.53 -3.97
N VAL A 256 -13.37 12.56 -3.82
CA VAL A 256 -13.28 11.73 -2.61
C VAL A 256 -12.88 12.57 -1.41
N TYR A 257 -11.83 13.38 -1.52
CA TYR A 257 -11.35 14.17 -0.37
C TYR A 257 -12.31 15.32 -0.02
N ALA A 258 -12.90 15.98 -1.02
CA ALA A 258 -13.90 17.03 -0.78
C ALA A 258 -15.17 16.45 -0.13
N SER A 259 -15.69 15.33 -0.66
CA SER A 259 -16.84 14.64 -0.08
C SER A 259 -16.54 14.12 1.32
N ALA A 260 -15.38 13.51 1.51
CA ALA A 260 -14.92 13.01 2.79
C ALA A 260 -14.68 14.12 3.82
N ALA A 261 -14.34 15.35 3.43
CA ALA A 261 -14.14 16.43 4.40
C ALA A 261 -15.46 17.14 4.79
N THR A 262 -16.47 17.15 3.91
CA THR A 262 -17.64 18.04 4.03
C THR A 262 -18.67 17.53 5.04
N PRO A 263 -19.13 18.28 6.05
CA PRO A 263 -20.18 17.82 6.97
C PRO A 263 -21.49 17.38 6.28
N ALA A 264 -22.19 16.40 6.85
CA ALA A 264 -23.37 15.79 6.20
C ALA A 264 -24.52 16.77 5.97
N SER A 265 -24.63 17.79 6.82
CA SER A 265 -25.59 18.89 6.70
C SER A 265 -25.33 19.82 5.51
N ARG A 266 -24.21 19.65 4.79
CA ARG A 266 -23.73 20.54 3.72
C ARG A 266 -23.54 19.85 2.38
N LEU A 267 -23.87 18.56 2.29
CA LEU A 267 -23.92 17.85 1.01
C LEU A 267 -25.28 18.15 0.35
N ASP A 268 -25.28 18.39 -0.97
CA ASP A 268 -26.54 18.48 -1.71
C ASP A 268 -27.28 17.14 -1.59
N PRO A 269 -28.60 17.13 -1.29
CA PRO A 269 -29.38 15.91 -1.33
C PRO A 269 -29.42 15.39 -2.78
N ALA A 270 -28.86 14.20 -2.99
CA ALA A 270 -28.88 13.48 -4.26
C ALA A 270 -30.30 13.17 -4.75
#